data_AF-A0A4Y7L412-F1
#
_entry.id   AF-A0A4Y7L412-F1
#
_cell.length_a   1.000
_cell.length_b   1.000
_cell.length_c   1.000
_cell.angle_alpha   90.00
_cell.angle_beta   90.00
_cell.angle_gamma   90.00
#
_symmetry.space_group_name_H-M   'P 1'
#
loop_
_entity.id
_entity.type
_entity.pdbx_description
1 polymer ?
#
loop_
_entity_poly.entity_id
_entity_poly.type
_entity_poly.pdbx_seq_one_letter_code
_entity_poly.pdbx_strand_id
1 'polypeptide(L)'
;MDSLFLQVAFTRQKDFGKEARELQWATAQRTLHDLHPPDTKMFHGSGNMAEEAKRRAQITRLRELHTLKGHVESVVRRKGLDIDTIQQAYTV
;
A
#
# COMPACT_ATOMS: atom_id res chain seq x y z
N MET A 1 26.78 -9.21 -49.70
CA MET A 1 26.69 -10.62 -49.26
C MET A 1 27.53 -10.78 -48.00
N ASP A 2 26.97 -10.27 -46.92
CA ASP A 2 26.79 -10.92 -45.61
C ASP A 2 27.76 -12.01 -45.16
N SER A 3 28.29 -11.84 -43.95
CA SER A 3 28.20 -12.88 -42.94
C SER A 3 28.24 -12.25 -41.55
N LEU A 4 27.07 -11.91 -41.01
CA LEU A 4 26.89 -11.65 -39.59
C LEU A 4 26.93 -13.01 -38.87
N PHE A 5 28.08 -13.36 -38.31
CA PHE A 5 28.23 -14.56 -37.49
C PHE A 5 27.40 -14.41 -36.21
N LEU A 6 26.24 -15.07 -36.17
CA LEU A 6 25.46 -15.30 -34.95
C LEU A 6 26.17 -16.36 -34.10
N GLN A 7 26.90 -15.92 -33.08
CA GLN A 7 27.45 -16.80 -32.06
C GLN A 7 26.33 -17.27 -31.12
N VAL A 8 25.82 -18.49 -31.34
CA VAL A 8 24.79 -19.09 -30.48
C VAL A 8 25.43 -19.58 -29.19
N ALA A 9 24.98 -19.05 -28.05
CA ALA A 9 25.44 -19.47 -26.72
C ALA A 9 24.79 -20.81 -26.32
N PHE A 10 25.58 -21.87 -26.25
CA PHE A 10 25.15 -23.16 -25.72
C PHE A 10 25.10 -23.11 -24.19
N THR A 11 23.90 -23.04 -23.62
CA THR A 11 23.70 -23.19 -22.18
C THR A 11 22.92 -24.49 -21.92
N ARG A 12 23.25 -25.17 -20.81
CA ARG A 12 22.48 -26.33 -20.32
C ARG A 12 21.26 -25.92 -19.48
N GLN A 13 21.00 -24.61 -19.38
CA GLN A 13 19.92 -24.08 -18.57
C GLN A 13 18.62 -24.17 -19.35
N LYS A 14 17.57 -24.67 -18.69
CA LYS A 14 16.21 -24.64 -19.23
C LYS A 14 15.85 -23.20 -19.61
N ASP A 15 15.30 -23.02 -20.81
CA ASP A 15 14.85 -21.73 -21.33
C ASP A 15 15.91 -20.61 -21.26
N PHE A 16 17.19 -20.95 -21.44
CA PHE A 16 18.33 -20.01 -21.37
C PHE A 16 18.43 -19.22 -20.06
N GLY A 17 17.96 -19.80 -18.95
CA GLY A 17 18.00 -19.15 -17.64
C GLY A 17 17.01 -18.00 -17.50
N LYS A 18 15.92 -18.00 -18.29
CA LYS A 18 14.85 -17.00 -18.25
C LYS A 18 14.32 -16.75 -16.83
N GLU A 19 14.04 -17.80 -16.07
CA GLU A 19 13.55 -17.68 -14.68
C GLU A 19 14.54 -16.94 -13.77
N ALA A 20 15.84 -17.22 -13.89
CA ALA A 20 16.86 -16.52 -13.11
C ALA A 20 16.94 -15.03 -13.50
N ARG A 21 16.78 -14.72 -14.78
CA ARG A 21 16.73 -13.33 -15.28
C ARG A 21 15.49 -12.59 -14.81
N GLU A 22 14.32 -13.24 -14.83
CA GLU A 22 13.06 -12.66 -14.34
C GLU A 22 13.12 -12.43 -12.82
N LEU A 23 13.70 -13.35 -12.06
CA LEU A 23 13.94 -13.19 -10.62
C LEU A 23 14.87 -11.99 -10.34
N GLN A 24 15.96 -11.87 -11.09
CA GLN A 24 16.87 -10.73 -10.99
C GLN A 24 16.19 -9.41 -11.40
N TRP A 25 15.37 -9.41 -12.45
CA TRP A 25 14.61 -8.24 -12.90
C TRP A 25 13.61 -7.79 -11.85
N ALA A 26 12.83 -8.72 -11.27
CA ALA A 26 11.91 -8.41 -10.18
C ALA A 26 12.64 -7.85 -8.95
N THR A 27 13.81 -8.41 -8.61
CA THR A 27 14.65 -7.92 -7.51
C THR A 27 15.16 -6.50 -7.79
N ALA A 28 15.68 -6.25 -9.00
CA ALA A 28 16.19 -4.95 -9.40
C ALA A 28 15.10 -3.88 -9.51
N GLN A 29 13.92 -4.22 -10.05
CA GLN A 29 12.75 -3.34 -10.05
C GLN A 29 12.34 -2.98 -8.61
N ARG A 30 12.35 -3.96 -7.71
CA ARG A 30 12.03 -3.73 -6.30
C ARG A 30 13.03 -2.79 -5.62
N THR A 31 14.32 -2.94 -5.90
CA THR A 31 15.38 -2.03 -5.43
C THR A 31 15.27 -0.63 -6.06
N LEU A 32 14.93 -0.51 -7.34
CA LEU A 32 14.72 0.78 -8.02
C LEU A 32 13.58 1.60 -7.39
N HIS A 33 12.58 0.91 -6.86
CA HIS A 33 11.44 1.53 -6.19
C HIS A 33 11.61 1.69 -4.67
N ASP A 34 12.80 1.49 -4.12
CA ASP A 34 13.10 1.55 -2.67
C ASP A 34 12.12 0.72 -1.79
N LEU A 35 11.57 -0.36 -2.35
CA LEU A 35 10.61 -1.22 -1.68
C LEU A 35 11.35 -2.29 -0.87
N HIS A 36 11.41 -2.12 0.44
CA HIS A 36 11.98 -3.11 1.36
C HIS A 36 11.38 -4.51 1.10
N PRO A 37 12.19 -5.60 1.03
CA PRO A 37 11.65 -6.96 1.00
C PRO A 37 10.70 -7.16 2.19
N PRO A 38 9.60 -7.91 2.04
CA PRO A 38 8.73 -8.16 3.17
C PRO A 38 9.53 -8.99 4.17
N ASP A 39 9.94 -8.39 5.28
CA ASP A 39 10.52 -9.14 6.38
C ASP A 39 9.52 -10.25 6.73
N THR A 40 9.95 -11.52 6.71
CA THR A 40 9.11 -12.66 7.11
C THR A 40 8.54 -12.50 8.54
N LYS A 41 9.06 -11.52 9.30
CA LYS A 41 8.57 -11.10 10.62
C LYS A 41 7.36 -10.14 10.57
N MET A 42 6.99 -9.60 9.41
CA MET A 42 5.86 -8.67 9.21
C MET A 42 4.50 -9.27 9.58
N PHE A 43 4.38 -10.59 9.73
CA PHE A 43 3.15 -11.23 10.20
C PHE A 43 2.79 -10.86 11.66
N HIS A 44 3.76 -10.37 12.45
CA HIS A 44 3.48 -9.81 13.79
C HIS A 44 2.89 -8.39 13.74
N GLY A 45 2.80 -7.75 12.57
CA GLY A 45 2.21 -6.43 12.38
C GLY A 45 0.69 -6.42 12.25
N SER A 46 0.06 -7.56 11.93
CA SER A 46 -1.39 -7.65 11.72
C SER A 46 -2.19 -7.43 13.02
N GLY A 47 -1.66 -7.89 14.16
CA GLY A 47 -2.26 -7.63 15.47
C GLY A 47 -2.25 -6.13 15.82
N ASN A 48 -1.16 -5.43 15.48
CA ASN A 48 -1.03 -4.00 15.70
C ASN A 48 -1.97 -3.19 14.81
N MET A 49 -2.21 -3.62 13.56
CA MET A 49 -3.13 -2.93 12.65
C MET A 49 -4.59 -3.05 13.11
N ALA A 50 -5.03 -4.22 13.56
CA ALA A 50 -6.39 -4.42 14.04
C ALA A 50 -6.67 -3.58 15.31
N GLU A 51 -5.73 -3.58 16.26
CA GLU A 51 -5.84 -2.77 17.48
C GLU A 51 -5.77 -1.27 17.19
N GLU A 52 -4.90 -0.83 16.27
CA GLU A 52 -4.84 0.57 15.84
C GLU A 52 -6.13 0.99 15.10
N ALA A 53 -6.68 0.14 14.25
CA ALA A 53 -7.97 0.39 13.59
C ALA A 53 -9.09 0.54 14.61
N LYS A 54 -9.14 -0.33 15.62
CA LYS A 54 -10.11 -0.26 16.73
C LYS A 54 -9.94 1.03 17.54
N ARG A 55 -8.69 1.42 17.87
CA ARG A 55 -8.38 2.67 18.56
C ARG A 55 -8.89 3.88 17.76
N ARG A 56 -8.62 3.93 16.46
CA ARG A 56 -9.07 5.01 15.56
C ARG A 56 -10.59 5.07 15.44
N ALA A 57 -11.26 3.92 15.34
CA ALA A 57 -12.71 3.85 15.32
C ALA A 57 -13.33 4.39 16.62
N GLN A 58 -12.74 4.04 17.78
CA GLN A 58 -13.21 4.53 19.07
C GLN A 58 -13.03 6.06 19.21
N ILE A 59 -11.87 6.60 18.80
CA ILE A 59 -11.64 8.05 18.79
C ILE A 59 -12.66 8.76 17.91
N THR A 60 -12.92 8.23 16.71
CA THR A 60 -13.91 8.78 15.79
C THR A 60 -15.31 8.79 16.43
N ARG A 61 -15.73 7.67 17.03
CA ARG A 61 -17.01 7.57 17.74
C ARG A 61 -17.14 8.61 18.85
N LEU A 62 -16.10 8.81 19.65
CA LEU A 62 -16.12 9.82 20.71
C LEU A 62 -16.21 11.24 20.15
N ARG A 63 -15.51 11.55 19.06
CA ARG A 63 -15.62 12.85 18.39
C ARG A 63 -17.02 13.09 17.83
N GLU A 64 -17.62 12.08 17.21
CA GLU A 64 -19.00 12.18 16.70
C GLU A 64 -20.03 12.41 17.82
N LEU A 65 -19.77 11.89 19.02
CA LEU A 65 -20.68 12.02 20.16
C LEU A 65 -20.48 13.32 20.95
N HIS A 66 -19.24 13.75 21.14
CA HIS A 66 -18.88 14.80 22.11
C HIS A 66 -18.46 16.12 21.47
N THR A 67 -18.41 16.21 20.14
CA THR A 67 -18.07 17.47 19.47
C THR A 67 -19.11 17.81 18.42
N LEU A 68 -19.51 19.08 18.35
CA LEU A 68 -20.45 19.55 17.34
C LEU A 68 -19.93 19.27 15.93
N LYS A 69 -18.63 19.54 15.70
CA LYS A 69 -17.95 19.26 14.44
C LYS A 69 -18.09 17.79 14.02
N GLY A 70 -17.74 16.85 14.91
CA GLY A 70 -17.83 15.42 14.59
C GLY A 70 -19.26 14.97 14.33
N HIS A 71 -20.23 15.51 15.07
CA HIS A 71 -21.64 15.23 14.82
C HIS A 71 -22.09 15.70 13.43
N VAL A 72 -21.75 16.93 13.07
CA VAL A 72 -22.10 17.52 11.76
C VAL A 72 -21.45 16.74 10.62
N GLU A 73 -20.14 16.45 10.69
CA GLU A 73 -19.42 15.66 9.69
C GLU A 73 -20.06 14.27 9.50
N SER A 74 -20.46 13.59 10.59
CA SER A 74 -21.12 12.28 10.54
C SER A 74 -22.51 12.35 9.88
N VAL A 75 -23.30 13.39 10.18
CA VAL A 75 -24.62 13.59 9.57
C VAL A 75 -24.51 13.91 8.07
N VAL A 76 -23.58 14.78 7.68
CA VAL A 76 -23.32 15.13 6.28
C VAL A 76 -22.95 13.90 5.47
N ARG A 77 -21.99 13.09 5.98
CA ARG A 77 -21.58 11.83 5.37
C ARG A 77 -22.73 10.84 5.25
N ARG A 78 -23.52 10.65 6.31
CA ARG A 78 -24.66 9.71 6.33
C ARG A 78 -25.78 10.12 5.37
N LYS A 79 -25.95 11.42 5.15
CA LYS A 79 -26.98 11.97 4.25
C LYS A 79 -26.48 12.18 2.81
N GLY A 80 -25.20 11.92 2.52
CA GLY A 80 -24.63 12.11 1.19
C GLY A 80 -24.70 13.56 0.70
N LEU A 81 -24.60 14.53 1.62
CA LEU A 81 -24.64 15.95 1.25
C LEU A 81 -23.27 16.36 0.70
N ASP A 82 -23.26 17.00 -0.46
CA ASP A 82 -22.06 17.58 -1.06
C ASP A 82 -21.86 19.00 -0.49
N ILE A 83 -21.04 19.07 0.56
CA ILE A 83 -20.72 20.31 1.27
C ILE A 83 -19.20 20.38 1.35
N ASP A 84 -18.63 21.50 0.91
CA ASP A 84 -17.19 21.75 1.03
C ASP A 84 -16.76 21.58 2.49
N THR A 85 -15.56 21.03 2.72
CA THR A 85 -15.00 20.84 4.07
C THR A 85 -15.02 22.15 4.84
N ILE A 86 -15.99 22.29 5.76
CA ILE A 86 -16.18 23.51 6.52
C ILE A 86 -15.02 23.61 7.51
N GLN A 87 -14.21 24.67 7.43
CA GLN A 87 -13.16 24.91 8.42
C GLN A 87 -13.79 25.20 9.78
N GLN A 88 -13.75 24.21 10.66
CA GLN A 88 -14.33 24.27 12.00
C GLN A 88 -13.35 23.73 13.05
N ALA A 89 -13.34 24.36 14.21
CA ALA A 89 -12.63 23.89 15.40
C ALA A 89 -13.44 22.83 16.16
N TYR A 90 -12.77 22.05 17.01
CA TYR A 90 -13.46 21.13 17.92
C TYR A 90 -14.07 21.94 19.06
N THR A 91 -15.40 21.97 19.13
CA THR A 91 -16.17 22.64 20.20
C THR A 91 -17.02 21.61 20.93
N VAL A 92 -17.20 21.80 22.24
CA VAL A 92 -18.02 20.94 23.12
C VAL A 92 -19.48 21.40 23.09
#